data_AF-A0AAW0LN85-F1
#
_entry.id   AF-A0AAW0LN85-F1
#
_cell.length_a   1.000
_cell.length_b   1.000
_cell.length_c   1.000
_cell.angle_alpha   90.00
_cell.angle_beta   90.00
_cell.angle_gamma   90.00
#
_symmetry.space_group_name_H-M   'P 1'
#
loop_
_entity.id
_entity.type
_entity.pdbx_description
1 polymer ?
#
loop_
_entity_poly.entity_id
_entity_poly.type
_entity_poly.pdbx_seq_one_letter_code
_entity_poly.pdbx_strand_id
1 'polypeptide(L)' 'MYGHVIEETRQLGSCLELCSFHHVKREGNKLAHSLPRRAVLSADMDVWVEELPEDLDAVFQGDLAM' A
#
# COMPACT_ATOMS: atom_id res chain seq x y z
N MET A 1 3.24 -22.66 3.88
CA MET A 1 1.97 -22.50 4.63
C MET A 1 1.75 -21.00 4.76
N TYR A 2 1.00 -20.42 3.82
CA TYR A 2 0.61 -19.01 3.85
C TYR A 2 -0.48 -18.83 4.91
N GLY A 3 -0.45 -17.76 5.69
CA GLY A 3 -1.50 -17.50 6.69
C GLY A 3 -1.03 -16.85 8.00
N HIS A 4 0.27 -16.69 8.21
CA HIS A 4 0.80 -15.95 9.35
C HIS A 4 1.48 -14.68 8.85
N VAL A 5 0.68 -13.65 8.55
CA VAL A 5 1.12 -12.32 8.10
C VAL A 5 2.30 -11.78 8.91
N ILE A 6 2.33 -12.03 10.21
CA ILE A 6 3.43 -11.60 11.10
C ILE A 6 4.74 -12.31 10.75
N GLU A 7 4.71 -13.64 10.60
CA GLU A 7 5.89 -14.44 10.28
C GLU A 7 6.42 -14.09 8.88
N GLU A 8 5.51 -13.94 7.91
CA GLU A 8 5.86 -13.58 6.53
C GLU A 8 6.46 -12.17 6.45
N THR A 9 5.86 -11.21 7.15
CA THR A 9 6.40 -9.84 7.23
C THR A 9 7.79 -9.84 7.87
N ARG A 10 8.00 -10.65 8.91
CA ARG A 10 9.30 -10.77 9.58
C ARG A 10 10.36 -11.42 8.69
N GLN A 11 10.00 -12.48 7.96
CA GLN A 11 10.90 -13.14 7.00
C GLN A 11 11.30 -12.18 5.89
N LEU A 12 10.35 -11.47 5.28
CA LEU A 12 10.63 -10.47 4.26
C LEU A 12 11.48 -9.32 4.81
N GLY A 13 11.17 -8.84 6.02
CA GLY A 13 11.96 -7.81 6.68
C GLY A 13 13.40 -8.22 6.96
N SER A 14 13.66 -9.51 7.24
CA SER A 14 15.01 -10.03 7.48
C SER A 14 15.91 -10.05 6.24
N CYS A 15 15.33 -9.96 5.04
CA CYS A 15 16.07 -9.86 3.78
C CYS A 15 16.55 -8.44 3.47
N LEU A 16 16.11 -7.44 4.24
CA LEU A 16 16.49 -6.03 4.08
C LEU A 16 17.66 -5.70 5.02
N GLU A 17 18.59 -4.85 4.57
CA GLU A 17 19.68 -4.35 5.42
C GLU A 17 19.14 -3.57 6.64
N LEU A 18 18.01 -2.88 6.46
CA LEU A 18 17.30 -2.16 7.51
C LEU A 18 15.79 -2.24 7.26
N CYS A 19 15.03 -2.57 8.29
CA CYS A 19 13.58 -2.54 8.27
C CYS A 19 13.07 -1.87 9.55
N SER A 20 12.20 -0.87 9.41
CA SER A 20 11.60 -0.16 10.54
C SER A 20 10.11 0.05 10.30
N PHE A 21 9.33 -0.12 11.36
CA PHE A 21 7.88 0.00 11.31
C PHE A 21 7.44 1.24 12.08
N HIS A 22 6.64 2.08 11.45
CA HIS A 22 6.13 3.31 12.04
C HIS A 22 4.61 3.30 11.97
N HIS A 23 3.97 3.68 13.07
CA HIS A 23 2.54 3.89 13.09
C HIS A 23 2.24 5.31 12.60
N VAL A 24 1.43 5.41 11.55
CA VAL A 24 0.95 6.68 10.99
C VAL A 24 -0.56 6.77 11.14
N LYS A 25 -1.08 7.99 11.32
CA LYS A 25 -2.53 8.22 11.27
C LYS A 25 -3.04 7.93 9.86
N ARG A 26 -4.33 7.60 9.71
CA ARG A 26 -4.94 7.36 8.39
C ARG A 26 -4.73 8.53 7.42
N GLU A 27 -4.79 9.76 7.93
CA GLU A 27 -4.54 10.96 7.12
C GLU A 27 -3.10 11.00 6.56
N GLY A 28 -2.17 10.30 7.21
CA GLY A 28 -0.77 10.12 6.83
C GLY A 28 -0.50 9.02 5.81
N ASN A 29 -1.55 8.26 5.43
CA ASN A 29 -1.43 7.08 4.57
C ASN A 29 -2.75 6.85 3.83
N LYS A 30 -3.25 7.91 3.17
CA LYS A 30 -4.54 7.88 2.48
C LYS A 30 -4.49 6.98 1.27
N LEU A 31 -3.36 6.90 0.58
CA LEU A 31 -3.19 6.05 -0.59
C LEU A 31 -3.36 4.57 -0.23
N ALA A 32 -2.69 4.09 0.83
CA ALA A 32 -2.86 2.71 1.27
C ALA A 32 -4.28 2.41 1.75
N HIS A 33 -5.05 3.44 2.14
CA HIS A 33 -6.47 3.29 2.46
C HIS A 33 -7.37 3.24 1.20
N SER A 34 -7.07 4.07 0.20
CA SER A 34 -7.85 4.17 -1.05
C SER A 34 -7.63 2.98 -1.97
N LEU A 35 -6.41 2.42 -1.99
CA LEU A 35 -6.01 1.31 -2.85
C LEU A 35 -6.93 0.07 -2.71
N PRO A 36 -7.08 -0.54 -1.53
CA PRO A 36 -7.96 -1.70 -1.37
C PRO A 36 -9.43 -1.38 -1.63
N ARG A 37 -9.89 -0.18 -1.25
CA ARG A 37 -11.28 0.23 -1.47
C ARG A 37 -11.61 0.30 -2.95
N ARG A 38 -10.71 0.90 -3.73
CA ARG A 38 -10.88 0.96 -5.17
C ARG A 38 -10.87 -0.43 -5.79
N ALA A 39 -9.95 -1.31 -5.38
CA ALA A 39 -9.92 -2.68 -5.87
C ALA A 39 -11.22 -3.45 -5.59
N VAL A 40 -11.85 -3.23 -4.43
CA VAL A 40 -13.14 -3.84 -4.08
C VAL A 40 -14.30 -3.24 -4.89
N LEU A 41 -14.22 -1.96 -5.25
CA LEU A 41 -15.26 -1.26 -6.00
C LEU A 41 -15.12 -1.40 -7.52
N SER A 42 -13.95 -1.81 -8.02
CA SER A 42 -13.77 -2.06 -9.45
C SER A 42 -14.52 -3.32 -9.86
N ALA A 43 -15.35 -3.20 -10.90
CA ALA A 43 -16.12 -4.32 -11.44
C ALA A 43 -15.22 -5.27 -12.28
N ASP A 44 -14.08 -4.75 -12.75
CA ASP A 44 -13.16 -5.42 -13.66
C ASP A 44 -11.77 -5.55 -13.04
N MET A 45 -10.98 -6.51 -13.54
CA MET A 45 -9.60 -6.70 -13.12
C MET A 45 -8.70 -5.60 -13.69
N ASP A 46 -8.44 -4.57 -12.90
CA ASP A 46 -7.50 -3.51 -13.25
C ASP A 46 -6.06 -3.91 -12.88
N VAL A 47 -5.23 -4.19 -13.89
CA VAL A 47 -3.79 -4.47 -13.70
C VAL A 47 -3.00 -3.19 -13.92
N TRP A 48 -2.22 -2.80 -12.92
CA TRP A 48 -1.35 -1.62 -13.02
C TRP A 48 0.06 -2.10 -13.32
N VAL A 49 0.56 -1.76 -14.50
CA VAL A 49 1.88 -2.22 -14.96
C VAL A 49 2.95 -1.17 -14.71
N GLU A 50 2.66 0.11 -15.00
CA GLU A 50 3.65 1.19 -14.85
C GLU A 50 3.09 2.47 -14.22
N GLU A 51 1.81 2.81 -14.46
CA GLU A 51 1.23 4.08 -14.01
C GLU A 51 0.11 3.88 -12.97
N LEU A 52 0.12 4.73 -11.94
CA LEU A 52 -0.96 4.83 -10.99
C LEU A 52 -2.18 5.43 -11.71
N PRO A 53 -3.40 4.90 -11.50
CA PRO A 53 -4.53 5.45 -12.25
C PRO A 53 -4.92 6.83 -11.73
N GLU A 54 -5.44 7.65 -12.64
CA GLU A 54 -5.59 9.11 -12.46
C GLU A 54 -6.38 9.50 -11.20
N ASP A 55 -7.34 8.68 -10.79
CA ASP A 55 -8.18 8.92 -9.61
C ASP A 55 -7.43 8.84 -8.27
N LEU A 56 -6.23 8.24 -8.28
CA LEU A 56 -5.37 8.11 -7.09
C LEU A 56 -4.15 9.03 -7.11
N ASP A 57 -3.82 9.68 -8.23
CA ASP A 57 -2.63 10.52 -8.33
C ASP A 57 -2.69 11.70 -7.33
N ALA A 58 -3.83 12.37 -7.22
CA ALA A 58 -4.00 13.44 -6.24
C ALA A 58 -3.81 12.97 -4.78
N VAL A 59 -4.21 11.73 -4.47
CA VAL A 59 -4.02 11.13 -3.14
C VAL A 59 -2.55 10.78 -2.92
N PHE A 60 -1.88 10.26 -3.95
CA PHE A 60 -0.46 9.93 -3.92
C PHE A 60 0.42 11.17 -3.69
N GLN A 61 0.19 12.25 -4.45
CA GLN A 61 0.90 13.52 -4.27
C GLN A 61 0.68 14.11 -2.87
N GLY A 62 -0.54 13.97 -2.34
CA GLY A 62 -0.86 14.41 -0.97
C GLY A 62 -0.11 13.64 0.12
N ASP A 63 0.03 12.32 -0.03
CA ASP A 63 0.80 11.48 0.90
C ASP A 63 2.32 11.73 0.80
N LEU A 64 2.85 12.02 -0.40
CA LEU A 64 4.27 12.33 -0.61
C LEU A 64 4.71 13.68 -0.03
N ALA A 65 3.80 14.64 0.04
CA ALA A 65 4.12 16.01 0.46
C ALA A 65 4.16 16.21 1.98
N MET A 66 4.02 15.15 2.78
CA MET A 66 4.00 15.21 4.26
C MET A 66 5.34 14.93 4.93
#